data_AF-A0A2D7KQX2-F1
#
_entry.id   AF-A0A2D7KQX2-F1
#
_cell.length_a   1.000
_cell.length_b   1.000
_cell.length_c   1.000
_cell.angle_alpha   90.00
_cell.angle_beta   90.00
_cell.angle_gamma   90.00
#
_symmetry.space_group_name_H-M   'P 1'
#
loop_
_entity.id
_entity.type
_entity.pdbx_description
1 polymer ?
#
loop_
_entity_poly.entity_id
_entity_poly.type
_entity_poly.pdbx_seq_one_letter_code
_entity_poly.pdbx_strand_id
1 'polypeptide(L)'
;GFNAVNGKTLSQRHKEEANDYRYFPEPDLQPIIISKEYIENIKKSLPPLPKELLEKFISEFKLSKYDAKIITEDKNTALYYNKLCKLTKNYKAAANLMNGTIKSYLNENAKSIEEFEISPQNIAELITLIDDNKVSNSIATGKIFPLLLSSDLSPEKIAVENNWIQESDTDTLLSLINEVIEKYPDKVKEYQSGKKGLIGLFIGEVMKLSKGKADPKLTNQLIRKKLD
;
A
#
# COMPACT_ATOMS: atom_id res chain seq x y z
N GLY A 1 -40.65 -12.57 -5.30
CA GLY A 1 -39.63 -12.50 -4.23
C GLY A 1 -38.52 -13.50 -4.50
N PHE A 2 -37.29 -13.18 -4.12
CA PHE A 2 -36.13 -14.07 -4.27
C PHE A 2 -35.86 -14.82 -2.96
N ASN A 3 -35.64 -16.13 -3.02
CA ASN A 3 -35.20 -16.95 -1.90
C ASN A 3 -33.72 -17.30 -2.08
N ALA A 4 -32.85 -16.72 -1.24
CA ALA A 4 -31.41 -16.91 -1.32
C ALA A 4 -30.95 -18.34 -0.94
N VAL A 5 -31.71 -19.08 -0.13
CA VAL A 5 -31.34 -20.41 0.36
C VAL A 5 -31.38 -21.46 -0.75
N ASN A 6 -32.39 -21.38 -1.63
CA ASN A 6 -32.56 -22.33 -2.72
C ASN A 6 -32.36 -21.70 -4.11
N GLY A 7 -31.99 -20.42 -4.18
CA GLY A 7 -31.70 -19.69 -5.41
C GLY A 7 -32.91 -19.51 -6.34
N LYS A 8 -34.14 -19.65 -5.83
CA LYS A 8 -35.36 -19.59 -6.64
C LYS A 8 -36.10 -18.27 -6.47
N THR A 9 -36.73 -17.84 -7.55
CA THR A 9 -37.70 -16.74 -7.51
C THR A 9 -39.10 -17.32 -7.33
N LEU A 10 -39.82 -16.83 -6.32
CA LEU A 10 -41.19 -17.20 -6.01
C LEU A 10 -42.13 -16.07 -6.44
N SER A 11 -43.22 -16.41 -7.13
CA SER A 11 -44.31 -15.46 -7.39
C SER A 11 -44.92 -15.06 -6.04
N GLN A 12 -44.99 -13.76 -5.76
CA GLN A 12 -45.57 -13.25 -4.50
C GLN A 12 -47.01 -12.80 -4.69
N ARG A 13 -47.28 -12.08 -5.78
CA ARG A 13 -48.61 -11.62 -6.17
C ARG A 13 -48.65 -11.55 -7.68
N HIS A 14 -49.76 -11.98 -8.27
CA HIS A 14 -50.06 -11.68 -9.67
C HIS A 14 -50.52 -10.22 -9.80
N LYS A 15 -49.85 -9.47 -10.68
CA LYS A 15 -50.35 -8.17 -11.12
C LYS A 15 -51.36 -8.41 -12.23
N GLU A 16 -52.62 -8.11 -11.96
CA GLU A 16 -53.71 -8.27 -12.93
C GLU A 16 -53.81 -7.03 -13.84
N GLU A 17 -53.55 -5.83 -13.31
CA GLU A 17 -53.47 -4.57 -14.05
C GLU A 17 -52.36 -3.65 -13.48
N ALA A 18 -52.05 -2.55 -14.17
CA ALA A 18 -51.16 -1.51 -13.64
C ALA A 18 -51.85 -0.79 -12.46
N ASN A 19 -51.18 -0.70 -11.31
CA ASN A 19 -51.73 -0.01 -10.15
C ASN A 19 -51.91 1.48 -10.44
N ASP A 20 -53.13 1.98 -10.26
CA ASP A 20 -53.41 3.41 -10.25
C ASP A 20 -53.03 4.00 -8.87
N TYR A 21 -51.83 4.59 -8.79
CA TYR A 21 -51.34 5.26 -7.59
C TYR A 21 -51.98 6.64 -7.37
N ARG A 22 -52.80 7.13 -8.31
CA ARG A 22 -53.48 8.43 -8.24
C ARG A 22 -52.52 9.56 -7.88
N TYR A 23 -51.43 9.69 -8.64
CA TYR A 23 -50.48 10.78 -8.43
C TYR A 23 -51.16 12.13 -8.64
N PHE A 24 -51.04 13.02 -7.65
CA PHE A 24 -51.42 14.42 -7.74
C PHE A 24 -50.33 15.27 -7.06
N PRO A 25 -50.19 16.56 -7.44
CA PRO A 25 -49.26 17.46 -6.76
C PRO A 25 -49.62 17.59 -5.29
N GLU A 26 -48.66 17.36 -4.40
CA GLU A 26 -48.83 17.50 -2.95
C GLU A 26 -49.18 18.96 -2.59
N PRO A 27 -50.42 19.28 -2.18
CA PRO A 27 -50.83 20.65 -1.88
C PRO A 27 -50.17 21.21 -0.62
N ASP A 28 -49.76 20.37 0.32
CA ASP A 28 -49.21 20.81 1.60
C ASP A 28 -47.72 21.24 1.48
N LEU A 29 -47.04 20.84 0.40
CA LEU A 29 -45.64 21.18 0.14
C LEU A 29 -45.52 22.26 -0.92
N GLN A 30 -44.94 23.39 -0.54
CA GLN A 30 -44.59 24.43 -1.51
C GLN A 30 -43.56 23.91 -2.52
N PRO A 31 -43.63 24.35 -3.80
CA PRO A 31 -42.63 23.99 -4.80
C PRO A 31 -41.22 24.37 -4.38
N ILE A 32 -40.29 23.42 -4.44
CA ILE A 32 -38.88 23.66 -4.15
C ILE A 32 -38.23 24.33 -5.36
N ILE A 33 -37.80 25.58 -5.20
CA ILE A 33 -37.08 26.32 -6.23
C ILE A 33 -35.57 26.20 -5.99
N ILE A 34 -34.87 25.53 -6.91
CA ILE A 34 -33.43 25.33 -6.82
C ILE A 34 -32.71 26.45 -7.60
N SER A 35 -32.01 27.34 -6.89
CA SER A 35 -31.28 28.44 -7.51
C SER A 35 -30.00 27.96 -8.20
N LYS A 36 -29.55 28.72 -9.22
CA LYS A 36 -28.26 28.44 -9.89
C LYS A 36 -27.08 28.53 -8.93
N GLU A 37 -27.12 29.49 -8.01
CA GLU A 37 -26.08 29.65 -6.98
C GLU A 37 -25.99 28.41 -6.07
N TYR A 38 -27.14 27.88 -5.65
CA TYR A 38 -27.20 26.65 -4.86
C TYR A 38 -26.59 25.46 -5.61
N ILE A 39 -26.92 25.31 -6.91
CA ILE A 39 -26.34 24.26 -7.76
C ILE A 39 -24.82 24.40 -7.87
N GLU A 40 -24.31 25.61 -8.12
CA GLU A 40 -22.87 25.85 -8.24
C GLU A 40 -22.11 25.59 -6.93
N ASN A 41 -22.71 25.95 -5.79
CA ASN A 41 -22.11 25.67 -4.48
C ASN A 41 -22.02 24.16 -4.20
N ILE A 42 -23.08 23.40 -4.49
CA ILE A 42 -23.03 21.94 -4.38
C ILE A 42 -21.99 21.37 -5.32
N LYS A 43 -21.98 21.79 -6.58
CA LYS A 43 -21.05 21.27 -7.60
C LYS A 43 -19.58 21.44 -7.18
N LYS A 44 -19.21 22.56 -6.53
CA LYS A 44 -17.86 22.80 -5.99
C LYS A 44 -17.50 21.92 -4.79
N SER A 45 -18.50 21.51 -4.01
CA SER A 45 -18.32 20.64 -2.84
C SER A 45 -18.19 19.15 -3.20
N LEU A 46 -18.60 18.77 -4.41
CA LEU A 46 -18.56 17.37 -4.84
C LEU A 46 -17.10 16.89 -4.94
N PRO A 47 -16.78 15.72 -4.36
CA PRO A 47 -15.48 15.11 -4.54
C PRO A 47 -15.29 14.66 -5.99
N PRO A 48 -14.04 14.48 -6.45
CA PRO A 48 -13.78 13.94 -7.77
C PRO A 48 -14.44 12.56 -7.95
N LEU A 49 -14.96 12.30 -9.13
CA LEU A 49 -15.62 11.04 -9.43
C LEU A 49 -14.59 9.90 -9.51
N PRO A 50 -14.96 8.64 -9.16
CA PRO A 50 -14.04 7.52 -9.24
C PRO A 50 -13.43 7.33 -10.64
N LYS A 51 -14.21 7.56 -11.70
CA LYS A 51 -13.74 7.48 -13.08
C LYS A 51 -12.65 8.50 -13.39
N GLU A 52 -12.81 9.75 -12.92
CA GLU A 52 -11.83 10.83 -13.10
C GLU A 52 -10.53 10.50 -12.36
N LEU A 53 -10.63 9.99 -11.13
CA LEU A 53 -9.47 9.55 -10.37
C LEU A 53 -8.76 8.36 -11.03
N LEU A 54 -9.51 7.38 -11.54
CA LEU A 54 -8.96 6.22 -12.24
C LEU A 54 -8.15 6.66 -13.48
N GLU A 55 -8.74 7.52 -14.30
CA GLU A 55 -8.07 8.07 -15.49
C GLU A 55 -6.81 8.86 -15.11
N LYS A 56 -6.88 9.68 -14.06
CA LYS A 56 -5.74 10.40 -13.50
C LYS A 56 -4.62 9.46 -13.04
N PHE A 57 -4.95 8.44 -12.25
CA PHE A 57 -3.97 7.51 -11.69
C PHE A 57 -3.26 6.69 -12.77
N ILE A 58 -3.94 6.36 -13.86
CA ILE A 58 -3.34 5.65 -15.00
C ILE A 58 -2.51 6.60 -15.87
N SER A 59 -3.07 7.76 -16.24
CA SER A 59 -2.45 8.64 -17.23
C SER A 59 -1.32 9.50 -16.66
N GLU A 60 -1.53 10.12 -15.49
CA GLU A 60 -0.58 11.02 -14.83
C GLU A 60 0.36 10.23 -13.93
N PHE A 61 -0.18 9.36 -13.06
CA PHE A 61 0.63 8.62 -12.08
C PHE A 61 1.24 7.32 -12.62
N LYS A 62 0.93 6.96 -13.87
CA LYS A 62 1.47 5.79 -14.57
C LYS A 62 1.25 4.47 -13.81
N LEU A 63 0.16 4.37 -13.05
CA LEU A 63 -0.22 3.12 -12.41
C LEU A 63 -0.74 2.11 -13.42
N SER A 64 -0.64 0.83 -13.08
CA SER A 64 -1.35 -0.20 -13.82
C SER A 64 -2.86 0.00 -13.64
N LYS A 65 -3.64 -0.41 -14.65
CA LYS A 65 -5.12 -0.38 -14.57
C LYS A 65 -5.64 -1.18 -13.37
N TYR A 66 -4.94 -2.26 -13.02
CA TYR A 66 -5.28 -3.11 -11.88
C TYR A 66 -5.12 -2.36 -10.55
N ASP A 67 -3.94 -1.77 -10.30
CA ASP A 67 -3.66 -1.05 -9.06
C ASP A 67 -4.57 0.15 -8.88
N ALA A 68 -4.76 0.92 -9.96
CA ALA A 68 -5.61 2.10 -9.95
C ALA A 68 -7.08 1.71 -9.65
N LYS A 69 -7.57 0.61 -10.24
CA LYS A 69 -8.94 0.15 -10.00
C LYS A 69 -9.16 -0.18 -8.52
N ILE A 70 -8.26 -0.94 -7.90
CA ILE A 70 -8.35 -1.31 -6.48
C ILE A 70 -8.43 -0.06 -5.59
N ILE A 71 -7.57 0.93 -5.83
CA ILE A 71 -7.54 2.16 -5.03
C ILE A 71 -8.85 2.95 -5.20
N THR A 72 -9.45 2.92 -6.39
CA THR A 72 -10.70 3.65 -6.70
C THR A 72 -11.98 2.88 -6.41
N GLU A 73 -11.91 1.64 -5.90
CA GLU A 73 -13.11 0.86 -5.51
C GLU A 73 -13.85 1.52 -4.34
N ASP A 74 -13.11 2.13 -3.43
CA ASP A 74 -13.65 2.87 -2.29
C ASP A 74 -13.26 4.36 -2.37
N LYS A 75 -14.23 5.23 -2.10
CA LYS A 75 -14.06 6.69 -2.16
C LYS A 75 -12.99 7.16 -1.19
N ASN A 76 -13.03 6.68 0.05
CA ASN A 76 -12.16 7.19 1.10
C ASN A 76 -10.72 6.75 0.87
N THR A 77 -10.53 5.54 0.37
CA THR A 77 -9.23 4.99 -0.03
C THR A 77 -8.63 5.80 -1.17
N ALA A 78 -9.42 6.12 -2.20
CA ALA A 78 -8.99 6.95 -3.31
C ALA A 78 -8.62 8.37 -2.86
N LEU A 79 -9.37 8.96 -1.94
CA LEU A 79 -9.08 10.28 -1.39
C LEU A 79 -7.81 10.29 -0.51
N TYR A 80 -7.61 9.25 0.31
CA TYR A 80 -6.38 9.08 1.09
C TYR A 80 -5.17 8.96 0.17
N TYR A 81 -5.25 8.09 -0.85
CA TYR A 81 -4.17 7.92 -1.83
C TYR A 81 -3.88 9.22 -2.61
N ASN A 82 -4.92 9.95 -3.02
CA ASN A 82 -4.76 11.23 -3.71
C ASN A 82 -4.13 12.30 -2.79
N LYS A 83 -4.39 12.29 -1.48
CA LYS A 83 -3.67 13.13 -0.51
C LYS A 83 -2.20 12.71 -0.38
N LEU A 84 -1.93 11.41 -0.26
CA LEU A 84 -0.58 10.85 -0.21
C LEU A 84 0.26 11.24 -1.44
N CYS A 85 -0.33 11.17 -2.65
CA CYS A 85 0.34 11.55 -3.90
C CYS A 85 0.68 13.04 -4.00
N LYS A 86 0.14 13.91 -3.13
CA LYS A 86 0.58 15.31 -3.05
C LYS A 86 1.90 15.45 -2.27
N LEU A 87 2.25 14.44 -1.47
CA LEU A 87 3.38 14.45 -0.55
C LEU A 87 4.56 13.58 -1.04
N THR A 88 4.29 12.61 -1.91
CA THR A 88 5.32 11.78 -2.56
C THR A 88 5.21 11.80 -4.07
N LYS A 89 6.35 11.72 -4.75
CA LYS A 89 6.44 11.57 -6.22
C LYS A 89 6.49 10.11 -6.66
N ASN A 90 6.72 9.18 -5.72
CA ASN A 90 6.76 7.75 -6.03
C ASN A 90 5.36 7.15 -5.92
N TYR A 91 4.52 7.48 -6.90
CA TYR A 91 3.12 7.05 -6.93
C TYR A 91 2.95 5.53 -6.93
N LYS A 92 3.89 4.81 -7.56
CA LYS A 92 3.90 3.35 -7.60
C LYS A 92 4.20 2.73 -6.24
N ALA A 93 5.19 3.24 -5.52
CA ALA A 93 5.47 2.78 -4.15
C ALA A 93 4.28 3.07 -3.22
N ALA A 94 3.67 4.26 -3.33
CA ALA A 94 2.46 4.61 -2.61
C ALA A 94 1.30 3.64 -2.91
N ALA A 95 1.10 3.28 -4.18
CA ALA A 95 0.05 2.35 -4.59
C ALA A 95 0.30 0.93 -4.06
N ASN A 96 1.57 0.48 -4.08
CA ASN A 96 1.96 -0.81 -3.55
C ASN A 96 1.74 -0.90 -2.04
N LEU A 97 2.08 0.15 -1.28
CA LEU A 97 1.81 0.21 0.16
C LEU A 97 0.32 0.24 0.46
N MET A 98 -0.46 1.00 -0.33
CA MET A 98 -1.91 1.07 -0.20
C MET A 98 -2.57 -0.30 -0.42
N ASN A 99 -2.28 -0.93 -1.56
CA ASN A 99 -2.90 -2.19 -1.97
C ASN A 99 -2.34 -3.41 -1.22
N GLY A 100 -1.13 -3.30 -0.68
CA GLY A 100 -0.46 -4.34 0.11
C GLY A 100 -0.66 -4.11 1.60
N THR A 101 0.32 -3.48 2.24
CA THR A 101 0.43 -3.38 3.71
C THR A 101 -0.76 -2.71 4.37
N ILE A 102 -1.22 -1.57 3.84
CA ILE A 102 -2.35 -0.83 4.43
C ILE A 102 -3.65 -1.63 4.27
N LYS A 103 -3.96 -2.11 3.06
CA LYS A 103 -5.16 -2.92 2.82
C LYS A 103 -5.17 -4.22 3.63
N SER A 104 -4.02 -4.90 3.79
CA SER A 104 -3.92 -6.09 4.65
C SER A 104 -4.25 -5.76 6.10
N TYR A 105 -3.64 -4.70 6.65
CA TYR A 105 -3.90 -4.25 8.01
C TYR A 105 -5.38 -3.91 8.24
N LEU A 106 -5.99 -3.15 7.34
CA LEU A 106 -7.40 -2.78 7.42
C LEU A 106 -8.31 -4.01 7.41
N ASN A 107 -8.07 -4.95 6.51
CA ASN A 107 -8.84 -6.19 6.42
C ASN A 107 -8.68 -7.07 7.66
N GLU A 108 -7.45 -7.25 8.16
CA GLU A 108 -7.15 -8.06 9.35
C GLU A 108 -7.82 -7.52 10.61
N ASN A 109 -7.97 -6.19 10.71
CA ASN A 109 -8.58 -5.51 11.85
C ASN A 109 -10.05 -5.15 11.62
N ALA A 110 -10.63 -5.54 10.48
CA ALA A 110 -11.97 -5.16 10.06
C ALA A 110 -12.24 -3.63 10.14
N LYS A 111 -11.21 -2.83 9.87
CA LYS A 111 -11.26 -1.36 9.88
C LYS A 111 -11.43 -0.81 8.48
N SER A 112 -12.07 0.35 8.37
CA SER A 112 -12.07 1.16 7.16
C SER A 112 -10.86 2.09 7.11
N ILE A 113 -10.55 2.64 5.92
CA ILE A 113 -9.48 3.65 5.77
C ILE A 113 -9.78 4.95 6.53
N GLU A 114 -11.04 5.22 6.90
CA GLU A 114 -11.40 6.37 7.73
C GLU A 114 -10.93 6.18 9.19
N GLU A 115 -10.81 4.93 9.64
CA GLU A 115 -10.30 4.55 10.96
C GLU A 115 -8.78 4.30 10.92
N PHE A 116 -8.12 4.61 9.82
CA PHE A 116 -6.69 4.44 9.67
C PHE A 116 -5.95 5.60 10.36
N GLU A 117 -5.28 5.28 11.46
CA GLU A 117 -4.68 6.26 12.37
C GLU A 117 -3.40 6.92 11.80
N ILE A 118 -2.77 6.32 10.78
CA ILE A 118 -1.54 6.89 10.20
C ILE A 118 -1.88 7.96 9.16
N SER A 119 -1.30 9.15 9.35
CA SER A 119 -1.45 10.26 8.41
C SER A 119 -0.76 10.00 7.06
N PRO A 120 -1.25 10.57 5.95
CA PRO A 120 -0.57 10.51 4.66
C PRO A 120 0.87 11.03 4.69
N GLN A 121 1.18 11.95 5.61
CA GLN A 121 2.53 12.49 5.81
C GLN A 121 3.50 11.42 6.30
N ASN A 122 3.12 10.65 7.33
CA ASN A 122 3.97 9.57 7.84
C ASN A 122 4.17 8.47 6.79
N ILE A 123 3.15 8.16 5.98
CA ILE A 123 3.33 7.21 4.87
C ILE A 123 4.26 7.78 3.79
N ALA A 124 4.17 9.07 3.46
CA ALA A 124 5.07 9.70 2.51
C ALA A 124 6.53 9.68 3.00
N GLU A 125 6.75 10.00 4.28
CA GLU A 125 8.08 9.93 4.90
C GLU A 125 8.63 8.49 4.90
N LEU A 126 7.79 7.49 5.20
CA LEU A 126 8.19 6.09 5.11
C LEU A 126 8.63 5.71 3.68
N ILE A 127 7.92 6.19 2.65
CA ILE A 127 8.30 6.00 1.24
C ILE A 127 9.65 6.66 0.96
N THR A 128 9.85 7.90 1.43
CA THR A 128 11.13 8.61 1.25
C THR A 128 12.30 7.85 1.88
N LEU A 129 12.14 7.27 3.08
CA LEU A 129 13.19 6.46 3.71
C LEU A 129 13.57 5.23 2.87
N ILE A 130 12.59 4.61 2.20
CA ILE A 130 12.83 3.48 1.30
C ILE A 130 13.53 3.95 0.02
N ASP A 131 13.04 5.05 -0.57
CA ASP A 131 13.58 5.59 -1.83
C ASP A 131 15.04 6.07 -1.66
N ASP A 132 15.37 6.65 -0.50
CA ASP A 132 16.72 7.08 -0.13
C ASP A 132 17.64 5.90 0.26
N ASN A 133 17.14 4.66 0.25
CA ASN A 133 17.83 3.46 0.75
C ASN A 133 18.34 3.61 2.20
N LYS A 134 17.68 4.46 3.01
CA LYS A 134 17.94 4.56 4.45
C LYS A 134 17.37 3.37 5.19
N VAL A 135 16.27 2.79 4.70
CA VAL A 135 15.61 1.62 5.29
C VAL A 135 15.21 0.64 4.20
N SER A 136 15.38 -0.66 4.44
CA SER A 136 14.91 -1.69 3.53
C SER A 136 13.38 -1.78 3.53
N ASN A 137 12.79 -2.14 2.39
CA ASN A 137 11.33 -2.30 2.28
C ASN A 137 10.78 -3.31 3.32
N SER A 138 11.52 -4.38 3.62
CA SER A 138 11.13 -5.38 4.62
C SER A 138 11.08 -4.82 6.04
N ILE A 139 12.02 -3.95 6.41
CA ILE A 139 11.98 -3.26 7.72
C ILE A 139 10.87 -2.21 7.73
N ALA A 140 10.73 -1.43 6.67
CA ALA A 140 9.74 -0.37 6.58
C ALA A 140 8.31 -0.91 6.75
N THR A 141 7.97 -1.99 6.03
CA THR A 141 6.65 -2.61 6.06
C THR A 141 6.46 -3.57 7.23
N GLY A 142 7.49 -4.32 7.61
CA GLY A 142 7.39 -5.37 8.64
C GLY A 142 7.64 -4.91 10.07
N LYS A 143 8.33 -3.77 10.27
CA LYS A 143 8.71 -3.29 11.61
C LYS A 143 8.30 -1.85 11.88
N ILE A 144 8.61 -0.91 10.98
CA ILE A 144 8.29 0.51 11.18
C ILE A 144 6.79 0.73 11.10
N PHE A 145 6.11 0.18 10.07
CA PHE A 145 4.68 0.34 9.90
C PHE A 145 3.85 -0.12 11.11
N PRO A 146 4.07 -1.30 11.72
CA PRO A 146 3.42 -1.69 12.97
C PRO A 146 3.63 -0.72 14.14
N LEU A 147 4.83 -0.13 14.27
CA LEU A 147 5.10 0.86 15.32
C LEU A 147 4.43 2.20 15.04
N LEU A 148 4.27 2.61 13.77
CA LEU A 148 3.51 3.79 13.39
C LEU A 148 2.02 3.68 13.77
N LEU A 149 1.48 2.46 13.85
CA LEU A 149 0.10 2.23 14.28
C LEU A 149 -0.09 2.36 15.80
N SER A 150 0.99 2.39 16.57
CA SER A 150 0.95 2.39 18.04
C SER A 150 1.73 3.56 18.67
N SER A 151 2.24 4.47 17.84
CA SER A 151 3.03 5.62 18.30
C SER A 151 2.80 6.84 17.41
N ASP A 152 2.98 8.02 18.01
CA ASP A 152 2.95 9.31 17.31
C ASP A 152 4.32 9.72 16.74
N LEU A 153 5.29 8.80 16.73
CA LEU A 153 6.64 9.06 16.23
C LEU A 153 6.65 9.08 14.70
N SER A 154 7.57 9.86 14.13
CA SER A 154 7.80 9.83 12.68
C SER A 154 8.52 8.53 12.27
N PRO A 155 8.36 8.06 11.03
CA PRO A 155 9.05 6.86 10.54
C PRO A 155 10.57 6.93 10.71
N GLU A 156 11.16 8.11 10.52
CA GLU A 156 12.61 8.30 10.66
C GLU A 156 13.06 8.17 12.12
N LYS A 157 12.30 8.73 13.07
CA LYS A 157 12.60 8.58 14.51
C LYS A 157 12.53 7.12 14.94
N ILE A 158 11.47 6.41 14.52
CA ILE A 158 11.34 4.97 14.80
C ILE A 158 12.54 4.20 14.25
N ALA A 159 12.96 4.51 13.02
CA ALA A 159 14.11 3.86 12.40
C ALA A 159 15.42 4.14 13.16
N VAL A 160 15.66 5.38 13.58
CA VAL A 160 16.87 5.78 14.32
C VAL A 160 16.91 5.17 15.72
N GLU A 161 15.83 5.30 16.51
CA GLU A 161 15.77 4.80 17.89
C GLU A 161 15.95 3.28 17.96
N ASN A 162 15.43 2.56 16.96
CA ASN A 162 15.56 1.11 16.87
C ASN A 162 16.83 0.65 16.13
N ASN A 163 17.71 1.58 15.73
CA ASN A 163 18.92 1.33 14.96
C ASN A 163 18.67 0.53 13.68
N TRP A 164 17.60 0.84 12.94
CA TRP A 164 17.17 0.16 11.73
C TRP A 164 17.58 0.85 10.43
N ILE A 165 18.29 1.97 10.53
CA ILE A 165 18.94 2.59 9.37
C ILE A 165 19.92 1.59 8.76
N GLN A 166 19.89 1.48 7.43
CA GLN A 166 20.71 0.54 6.69
C GLN A 166 22.19 0.92 6.80
N GLU A 167 23.01 -0.10 7.01
CA GLU A 167 24.46 0.05 6.96
C GLU A 167 24.90 -0.08 5.51
N SER A 168 25.46 1.00 4.99
CA SER A 168 25.94 1.09 3.60
C SER A 168 27.47 1.10 3.53
N ASP A 169 28.15 1.13 4.69
CA ASP A 169 29.59 1.06 4.74
C ASP A 169 30.08 -0.30 4.19
N THR A 170 30.90 -0.23 3.15
CA THR A 170 31.42 -1.40 2.46
C THR A 170 32.34 -2.23 3.35
N ASP A 171 33.06 -1.60 4.28
CA ASP A 171 34.05 -2.31 5.11
C ASP A 171 33.35 -3.20 6.13
N THR A 172 32.34 -2.68 6.83
CA THR A 172 31.51 -3.48 7.74
C THR A 172 30.75 -4.61 7.03
N LEU A 173 30.21 -4.34 5.83
CA LEU A 173 29.56 -5.38 5.01
C LEU A 173 30.54 -6.48 4.58
N LEU A 174 31.75 -6.12 4.18
CA LEU A 174 32.78 -7.09 3.80
C LEU A 174 33.18 -7.98 4.99
N SER A 175 33.28 -7.42 6.20
CA SER A 175 33.54 -8.21 7.41
C SER A 175 32.45 -9.25 7.66
N LEU A 176 31.17 -8.86 7.57
CA LEU A 176 30.05 -9.79 7.74
C LEU A 176 30.01 -10.87 6.65
N ILE A 177 30.30 -10.50 5.39
CA ILE A 177 30.38 -11.45 4.28
C ILE A 177 31.48 -12.48 4.52
N ASN A 178 32.64 -12.05 5.04
CA ASN A 178 33.74 -12.96 5.35
C ASN A 178 33.35 -13.97 6.42
N GLU A 179 32.70 -13.50 7.49
CA GLU A 179 32.21 -14.37 8.56
C GLU A 179 31.23 -15.44 8.02
N VAL A 180 30.32 -15.05 7.12
CA VAL A 180 29.37 -15.99 6.50
C VAL A 180 30.08 -17.00 5.59
N ILE A 181 31.06 -16.56 4.81
CA ILE A 181 31.83 -17.44 3.91
C ILE A 181 32.63 -18.47 4.73
N GLU A 182 33.26 -18.04 5.82
CA GLU A 182 34.01 -18.90 6.73
C GLU A 182 33.11 -19.89 7.48
N LYS A 183 31.87 -19.49 7.79
CA LYS A 183 30.87 -20.35 8.44
C LYS A 183 30.35 -21.47 7.52
N TYR A 184 30.39 -21.29 6.20
CA TYR A 184 29.82 -22.25 5.23
C TYR A 184 30.79 -22.63 4.10
N PRO A 185 31.97 -23.19 4.39
CA PRO A 185 33.00 -23.48 3.39
C PRO A 185 32.55 -24.51 2.34
N ASP A 186 31.71 -25.49 2.72
CA ASP A 186 31.19 -26.49 1.80
C ASP A 186 30.22 -25.89 0.77
N LYS A 187 29.42 -24.90 1.19
CA LYS A 187 28.47 -24.20 0.30
C LYS A 187 29.17 -23.27 -0.67
N VAL A 188 30.34 -22.74 -0.30
CA VAL A 188 31.19 -21.96 -1.20
C VAL A 188 31.70 -22.83 -2.34
N LYS A 189 32.18 -24.04 -2.04
CA LYS A 189 32.61 -25.01 -3.06
C LYS A 189 31.46 -25.42 -3.98
N GLU A 190 30.28 -25.69 -3.43
CA GLU A 190 29.08 -25.99 -4.22
C GLU A 190 28.67 -24.82 -5.15
N TYR A 191 28.83 -23.58 -4.70
CA TYR A 191 28.55 -22.39 -5.52
C TYR A 191 29.55 -22.27 -6.68
N GLN A 192 30.84 -22.46 -6.40
CA GLN A 192 31.92 -22.44 -7.39
C GLN A 192 31.80 -23.60 -8.40
N SER A 193 31.24 -24.75 -7.99
CA SER A 193 30.94 -25.87 -8.87
C SER A 193 29.68 -25.67 -9.74
N GLY A 194 29.08 -24.48 -9.74
CA GLY A 194 28.00 -24.11 -10.65
C GLY A 194 26.60 -24.02 -10.03
N LYS A 195 26.40 -24.32 -8.73
CA LYS A 195 25.10 -24.13 -8.05
C LYS A 195 24.87 -22.67 -7.65
N LYS A 196 24.73 -21.79 -8.64
CA LYS A 196 24.58 -20.33 -8.44
C LYS A 196 23.34 -19.92 -7.63
N GLY A 197 22.35 -20.81 -7.46
CA GLY A 197 21.18 -20.60 -6.59
C GLY A 197 21.51 -20.47 -5.10
N LEU A 198 22.69 -20.92 -4.66
CA LEU A 198 23.14 -20.79 -3.26
C LEU A 198 23.40 -19.33 -2.83
N ILE A 199 23.45 -18.39 -3.78
CA ILE A 199 23.62 -16.97 -3.44
C ILE A 199 22.51 -16.44 -2.54
N GLY A 200 21.27 -16.92 -2.70
CA GLY A 200 20.15 -16.51 -1.86
C GLY A 200 20.34 -16.91 -0.40
N LEU A 201 21.01 -18.04 -0.14
CA LEU A 201 21.35 -18.50 1.21
C LEU A 201 22.38 -17.57 1.86
N PHE A 202 23.44 -17.21 1.14
CA PHE A 202 24.47 -16.29 1.65
C PHE A 202 23.92 -14.90 1.93
N ILE A 203 23.09 -14.36 1.02
CA ILE A 203 22.40 -13.08 1.24
C ILE A 203 21.50 -13.18 2.49
N GLY A 204 20.71 -14.26 2.62
CA GLY A 204 19.85 -14.48 3.78
C GLY A 204 20.62 -14.50 5.11
N GLU A 205 21.78 -15.15 5.15
CA GLU A 205 22.59 -15.23 6.36
C GLU A 205 23.27 -13.89 6.70
N VAL A 206 23.78 -13.15 5.72
CA VAL A 206 24.31 -11.78 5.94
C VAL A 206 23.20 -10.85 6.45
N MET A 207 22.00 -10.96 5.89
CA MET A 207 20.82 -10.21 6.36
C MET A 207 20.45 -10.59 7.80
N LYS A 208 20.60 -11.86 8.18
CA LYS A 208 20.35 -12.34 9.55
C LYS A 208 21.38 -11.79 10.54
N LEU A 209 22.67 -11.86 10.22
CA LEU A 209 23.74 -11.32 11.07
C LEU A 209 23.66 -9.80 11.22
N SER A 210 23.37 -9.09 10.13
CA SER A 210 23.15 -7.64 10.14
C SER A 210 21.79 -7.21 10.74
N LYS A 211 20.96 -8.15 11.21
CA LYS A 211 19.59 -7.90 11.71
C LYS A 211 18.68 -7.15 10.72
N GLY A 212 18.93 -7.32 9.42
CA GLY A 212 18.21 -6.72 8.31
C GLY A 212 18.73 -5.34 7.90
N LYS A 213 19.83 -4.85 8.48
CA LYS A 213 20.42 -3.54 8.17
C LYS A 213 21.25 -3.55 6.89
N ALA A 214 21.81 -4.70 6.50
CA ALA A 214 22.62 -4.77 5.30
C ALA A 214 21.80 -4.36 4.06
N ASP A 215 22.39 -3.57 3.17
CA ASP A 215 21.79 -3.27 1.87
C ASP A 215 21.74 -4.57 1.01
N PRO A 216 20.55 -5.05 0.60
CA PRO A 216 20.43 -6.28 -0.17
C PRO A 216 21.13 -6.23 -1.55
N LYS A 217 21.09 -5.08 -2.23
CA LYS A 217 21.71 -4.89 -3.55
C LYS A 217 23.23 -4.89 -3.43
N LEU A 218 23.76 -4.10 -2.50
CA LEU A 218 25.20 -4.01 -2.26
C LEU A 218 25.76 -5.35 -1.75
N THR A 219 25.06 -6.00 -0.83
CA THR A 219 25.42 -7.34 -0.32
C THR A 219 25.49 -8.36 -1.44
N ASN A 220 24.50 -8.41 -2.34
CA ASN A 220 24.51 -9.32 -3.49
C ASN A 220 25.70 -9.04 -4.42
N GLN A 221 26.01 -7.77 -4.69
CA GLN A 221 27.17 -7.39 -5.51
C GLN A 221 28.50 -7.83 -4.87
N LEU A 222 28.69 -7.57 -3.58
CA LEU A 222 29.92 -7.91 -2.86
C LEU A 222 30.11 -9.43 -2.72
N ILE A 223 29.04 -10.18 -2.44
CA ILE A 223 29.08 -11.65 -2.39
C ILE A 223 29.48 -12.21 -3.75
N ARG A 224 28.87 -11.73 -4.85
CA ARG A 224 29.26 -12.16 -6.21
C ARG A 224 30.73 -11.88 -6.49
N LYS A 225 31.19 -10.67 -6.20
CA LYS A 225 32.59 -10.29 -6.39
C LYS A 225 33.58 -11.17 -5.60
N LYS A 226 33.15 -11.76 -4.47
CA LYS A 226 33.98 -12.67 -3.67
C LYS A 226 33.91 -14.13 -4.07
N LEU A 227 32.78 -14.58 -4.63
CA LEU A 227 32.51 -16.00 -4.88
C LEU A 227 32.58 -16.38 -6.37
N ASP A 228 32.41 -15.43 -7.28
CA ASP A 228 32.65 -15.58 -8.72
C ASP A 228 34.15 -15.50 -9.03
#